data_AF-A0A401IG97-F1
#
_entry.id   AF-A0A401IG97-F1
#
_cell.length_a   1.000
_cell.length_b   1.000
_cell.length_c   1.000
_cell.angle_alpha   90.00
_cell.angle_beta   90.00
_cell.angle_gamma   90.00
#
_symmetry.space_group_name_H-M   'P 1'
#
loop_
_entity.id
_entity.type
_entity.pdbx_description
1 polymer ?
#
loop_
_entity_poly.entity_id
_entity_poly.type
_entity_poly.pdbx_seq_one_letter_code
_entity_poly.pdbx_strand_id
1 'polypeptide(L)'
;MLVVEAKLKNGTSEQYEKLNEAIKTSQFVRNSCVRHWMDNKGTTRNDLQKLCAVLANNKGMVELFCQDLSHSLCCCTSPFH
;
A
#
# COMPACT_ATOMS: atom_id res chain seq x y z
N MET A 1 0.45 0.95 11.36
CA MET A 1 -0.31 1.35 10.16
C MET A 1 -0.62 2.83 10.28
N LEU A 2 -0.21 3.66 9.32
CA LEU A 2 -0.61 5.07 9.29
C LEU A 2 -1.86 5.19 8.42
N VAL A 3 -2.87 5.89 8.92
CA VAL A 3 -4.07 6.24 8.14
C VAL A 3 -3.73 7.49 7.34
N VAL A 4 -3.86 7.41 6.02
CA VAL A 4 -3.62 8.53 5.10
C VAL A 4 -4.93 8.82 4.39
N GLU A 5 -5.36 10.08 4.48
CA GLU A 5 -6.62 10.55 3.91
C GLU A 5 -6.30 11.69 2.93
N ALA A 6 -6.90 11.66 1.75
CA ALA A 6 -6.78 12.74 0.80
C ALA A 6 -8.17 13.33 0.50
N LYS A 7 -8.30 14.65 0.67
CA LYS A 7 -9.56 15.38 0.49
C LYS A 7 -9.61 15.99 -0.91
N LEU A 8 -10.44 15.44 -1.78
CA LEU A 8 -10.75 16.01 -3.09
C LEU A 8 -12.12 16.68 -3.05
N LYS A 9 -12.21 17.97 -3.39
CA LYS A 9 -13.48 18.70 -3.50
C LYS A 9 -14.01 18.53 -4.93
N ASN A 10 -15.26 18.11 -5.08
CA ASN A 10 -15.97 17.95 -6.36
C ASN A 10 -15.24 16.99 -7.34
N GLY A 11 -14.74 15.86 -6.84
CA GLY A 11 -14.10 14.84 -7.68
C GLY A 11 -15.11 13.97 -8.43
N THR A 12 -14.73 13.47 -9.61
CA THR A 12 -15.46 12.38 -10.27
C THR A 12 -15.12 11.04 -9.63
N SER A 13 -15.98 10.02 -9.77
CA SER A 13 -15.73 8.68 -9.19
C SER A 13 -14.38 8.10 -9.62
N GLU A 14 -14.00 8.27 -10.89
CA GLU A 14 -12.71 7.82 -11.43
C GLU A 14 -11.51 8.50 -10.72
N GLN A 15 -11.64 9.77 -10.34
CA GLN A 15 -10.59 10.47 -9.60
C GLN A 15 -10.45 9.94 -8.18
N TYR A 16 -11.55 9.63 -7.51
CA TYR A 16 -11.51 9.00 -6.18
C TYR A 16 -10.92 7.59 -6.22
N GLU A 17 -11.20 6.81 -7.27
CA GLU A 17 -10.60 5.49 -7.47
C GLU A 17 -9.08 5.59 -7.66
N LYS A 18 -8.62 6.47 -8.55
CA LYS A 18 -7.18 6.72 -8.76
C LYS A 18 -6.49 7.20 -7.47
N LEU A 19 -7.18 8.01 -6.68
CA LEU A 19 -6.66 8.49 -5.40
C LEU A 19 -6.54 7.36 -4.37
N ASN A 20 -7.55 6.50 -4.29
CA ASN A 20 -7.52 5.32 -3.42
C ASN A 20 -6.38 4.37 -3.82
N GLU A 21 -6.19 4.14 -5.12
CA GLU A 21 -5.07 3.32 -5.61
C GLU A 21 -3.71 3.96 -5.29
N ALA A 22 -3.57 5.27 -5.44
CA ALA A 22 -2.35 5.97 -5.04
C ALA A 22 -2.07 5.87 -3.53
N ILE A 23 -3.10 6.01 -2.68
CA ILE A 23 -2.98 5.86 -1.22
C ILE A 23 -2.53 4.44 -0.87
N LYS A 24 -3.20 3.41 -1.40
CA LYS A 24 -2.84 2.00 -1.17
C LYS A 24 -1.39 1.72 -1.59
N THR A 25 -0.99 2.19 -2.77
CA THR A 25 0.36 2.04 -3.30
C THR A 25 1.40 2.67 -2.36
N SER A 26 1.15 3.90 -1.91
CA SER A 26 2.07 4.62 -1.01
C SER A 26 2.21 3.92 0.35
N GLN A 27 1.11 3.38 0.88
CA GLN A 27 1.11 2.63 2.13
C GLN A 27 1.87 1.31 1.99
N PHE A 28 1.71 0.61 0.86
CA PHE A 28 2.46 -0.62 0.59
C PHE A 28 3.96 -0.38 0.58
N VAL A 29 4.44 0.56 -0.25
CA VAL A 29 5.87 0.88 -0.35
C VAL A 29 6.43 1.22 1.03
N ARG A 30 5.72 2.08 1.78
CA ARG A 30 6.13 2.47 3.13
C ARG A 30 6.15 1.30 4.10
N ASN A 31 5.10 0.46 4.12
CA ASN A 31 5.00 -0.67 5.04
C ASN A 31 6.08 -1.73 4.75
N SER A 32 6.44 -1.94 3.49
CA SER A 32 7.52 -2.83 3.07
C SER A 32 8.89 -2.31 3.50
N CYS A 33 9.15 -1.01 3.31
CA CYS A 33 10.40 -0.39 3.77
C CYS A 33 10.54 -0.42 5.30
N VAL A 34 9.45 -0.20 6.05
CA VAL A 34 9.47 -0.29 7.52
C VAL A 34 9.71 -1.73 7.97
N ARG A 35 9.06 -2.73 7.36
CA ARG A 35 9.32 -4.16 7.65
C ARG A 35 10.79 -4.49 7.43
N HIS A 36 11.29 -4.14 6.25
CA HIS A 36 12.67 -4.41 5.86
C HIS A 36 13.67 -3.76 6.83
N TRP A 37 13.39 -2.53 7.27
CA TRP A 37 14.21 -1.84 8.27
C TRP A 37 14.19 -2.51 9.64
N MET A 38 13.04 -3.02 10.08
CA MET A 38 12.92 -3.77 11.35
C MET A 38 13.67 -5.09 11.31
N ASP A 39 13.59 -5.80 10.18
CA ASP A 39 14.18 -7.13 10.02
C ASP A 39 15.70 -7.08 9.82
N ASN A 40 16.22 -6.01 9.20
CA ASN A 40 17.63 -5.86 8.85
C ASN A 40 18.31 -4.78 9.71
N LYS A 41 19.01 -5.20 10.78
CA LYS A 41 19.82 -4.31 11.61
C LYS A 41 21.04 -3.80 10.82
N GLY A 42 21.18 -2.48 10.69
CA GLY A 42 22.24 -1.84 9.92
C GLY A 42 21.81 -1.32 8.54
N THR A 43 20.53 -1.45 8.19
CA THR A 43 19.98 -0.88 6.95
C THR A 43 20.19 0.63 6.90
N THR A 44 20.86 1.11 5.84
CA THR A 44 21.11 2.53 5.67
C THR A 44 19.96 3.22 4.94
N ARG A 45 19.92 4.55 5.00
CA ARG A 45 18.94 5.35 4.24
C ARG A 45 19.01 5.06 2.73
N ASN A 46 20.20 4.78 2.19
CA ASN A 46 20.37 4.51 0.77
C ASN A 46 19.74 3.18 0.36
N ASP A 47 19.76 2.17 1.25
CA ASP A 47 19.17 0.86 0.96
C ASP A 47 17.65 0.95 0.92
N LEU A 48 17.05 1.71 1.85
CA LEU A 48 15.61 2.02 1.82
C LEU A 48 15.21 2.80 0.57
N GLN A 49 16.02 3.76 0.11
CA GLN A 49 15.75 4.50 -1.13
C GLN A 49 15.79 3.61 -2.37
N LYS A 50 16.77 2.69 -2.46
CA LYS A 50 16.84 1.69 -3.53
C LYS A 50 15.64 0.76 -3.50
N LEU A 51 15.25 0.30 -2.31
CA LEU A 51 14.07 -0.54 -2.11
C LEU A 51 12.79 0.17 -2.58
N CYS A 52 12.61 1.45 -2.24
CA CYS A 52 11.50 2.26 -2.76
C CYS A 52 11.47 2.30 -4.29
N ALA A 53 12.62 2.47 -4.95
CA ALA A 53 12.70 2.50 -6.41
C ALA A 53 12.35 1.15 -7.05
N VAL A 54 12.79 0.04 -6.45
CA VAL A 54 12.44 -1.32 -6.90
C VAL A 54 10.95 -1.60 -6.74
N LEU A 55 10.37 -1.21 -5.60
CA LEU A 55 8.94 -1.37 -5.34
C LEU A 55 8.08 -0.49 -6.26
N ALA A 56 8.54 0.73 -6.57
CA ALA A 56 7.84 1.64 -7.49
C ALA A 56 7.88 1.18 -8.95
N ASN A 57 8.96 0.52 -9.37
CA ASN A 57 9.08 -0.04 -10.73
C ASN A 57 8.26 -1.32 -10.93
N ASN A 58 7.88 -2.01 -9.85
CA ASN A 58 7.05 -3.22 -9.91
C ASN A 58 5.56 -2.87 -9.88
N LYS A 59 5.06 -2.37 -11.02
CA LYS A 59 3.62 -2.04 -11.20
C LYS A 59 2.68 -3.24 -10.94
N GLY A 60 3.14 -4.47 -11.22
CA GLY A 60 2.34 -5.68 -11.04
C GLY A 60 2.10 -6.11 -9.58
N MET A 61 3.00 -5.76 -8.63
CA MET A 61 2.79 -6.08 -7.20
C MET A 61 1.68 -5.24 -6.57
N VAL A 62 1.47 -4.03 -7.09
CA VAL A 62 0.48 -3.07 -6.57
C VAL A 62 -0.94 -3.49 -6.98
N GLU A 63 -1.10 -3.95 -8.23
CA GLU A 63 -2.38 -4.43 -8.78
C GLU A 63 -2.81 -5.76 -8.17
N LEU A 64 -1.90 -6.75 -8.04
CA LEU A 64 -2.22 -8.06 -7.45
C LEU A 64 -2.67 -7.96 -5.98
N PHE A 65 -2.12 -7.02 -5.20
CA PHE A 65 -2.47 -6.89 -3.79
C PHE A 65 -3.83 -6.23 -3.56
N CYS A 66 -4.35 -5.47 -4.52
CA CYS A 66 -5.73 -4.96 -4.46
C CYS A 66 -6.74 -6.12 -4.52
N GLN A 67 -6.38 -7.22 -5.20
CA GLN A 67 -7.13 -8.48 -5.16
C GLN A 67 -6.90 -9.27 -3.86
N ASP A 68 -5.69 -9.31 -3.30
CA ASP A 68 -5.41 -10.08 -2.08
C ASP A 68 -5.96 -9.42 -0.80
N LEU A 69 -6.10 -8.09 -0.76
CA LEU A 69 -6.72 -7.41 0.37
C LEU A 69 -8.24 -7.64 0.41
N SER A 70 -8.90 -7.81 -0.75
CA SER A 70 -10.32 -8.21 -0.76
C SER A 70 -10.50 -9.66 -0.33
N HIS A 71 -9.54 -10.56 -0.64
CA HIS A 71 -9.60 -11.93 -0.13
C HIS A 71 -9.28 -12.04 1.38
N SER A 72 -8.38 -11.18 1.89
CA SER A 72 -8.05 -11.13 3.32
C SER A 72 -9.12 -10.42 4.17
N LEU A 73 -9.91 -9.51 3.59
CA LEU A 73 -11.12 -8.97 4.23
C LEU A 73 -12.37 -9.86 4.02
N CYS A 74 -12.42 -10.69 2.97
CA CYS A 74 -13.48 -11.69 2.79
C CYS A 74 -13.38 -12.89 3.75
N CYS A 75 -12.27 -13.08 4.46
CA CYS A 75 -12.19 -14.05 5.56
C CYS A 75 -12.66 -13.49 6.93
N CYS A 76 -13.05 -12.21 7.02
CA CYS A 76 -13.49 -11.61 8.29
C CYS A 76 -14.94 -11.09 8.29
N THR A 77 -15.72 -11.35 7.23
CA THR A 77 -17.16 -11.12 7.25
C THR A 77 -17.90 -12.39 6.87
N SER A 78 -17.97 -13.34 7.80
CA SER A 78 -19.13 -14.21 7.90
C SER A 78 -20.02 -13.76 9.08
N PRO A 79 -21.34 -13.83 8.92
CA PRO A 79 -22.32 -13.17 9.77
C PRO A 79 -22.67 -14.03 11.00
N PHE A 80 -23.12 -13.38 12.07
CA PHE A 80 -24.06 -13.91 13.08
C PHE A 80 -24.12 -15.45 13.25
N HIS A 81 -23.39 -15.99 14.22
CA HIS A 81 -23.95 -16.75 15.35
C HIS A 81 -22.88 -16.93 16.44
#